data_AF-A0A1Y0BLL6-F1
#
_entry.id   AF-A0A1Y0BLL6-F1
#
_cell.length_a   1.000
_cell.length_b   1.000
_cell.length_c   1.000
_cell.angle_alpha   90.00
_cell.angle_beta   90.00
_cell.angle_gamma   90.00
#
_symmetry.space_group_name_H-M   'P 1'
#
loop_
_entity.id
_entity.type
_entity.pdbx_description
1 polymer ?
#
loop_
_entity_poly.entity_id
_entity_poly.type
_entity_poly.pdbx_seq_one_letter_code
_entity_poly.pdbx_strand_id
1 'polypeptide(L)'
;MRSKSPLSCKVALRLLANGAKMQDFADEMRQEYAVVTHIVQRPDFVEGVRAVVIDKDQAPKWDPASPEGVSDHMIDTIFAPLPEDEQWTPLSNDGQTAKGQSAEGQTERRTSR
;
A
#
# COMPACT_ATOMS: atom_id res chain seq x y z
N MET A 1 -0.95 -13.66 17.78
CA MET A 1 -0.15 -12.67 17.04
C MET A 1 1.17 -13.19 16.50
N ARG A 2 1.88 -14.13 17.15
CA ARG A 2 3.21 -14.60 16.70
C ARG A 2 3.26 -15.30 15.32
N SER A 3 2.12 -15.71 14.75
CA SER A 3 2.04 -16.36 13.43
C SER A 3 1.74 -15.40 12.27
N LYS A 4 1.57 -14.10 12.54
CA LYS A 4 1.26 -13.09 11.52
C LYS A 4 2.51 -12.25 11.24
N SER A 5 2.57 -11.59 10.07
CA SER A 5 3.64 -10.65 9.74
C SER A 5 3.73 -9.57 10.83
N PRO A 6 4.89 -9.41 11.49
CA PRO A 6 5.11 -8.35 12.47
C PRO A 6 4.96 -6.96 11.87
N LEU A 7 5.41 -6.78 10.62
CA LEU A 7 5.29 -5.52 9.88
C LEU A 7 3.81 -5.14 9.69
N SER A 8 3.00 -6.06 9.14
CA SER A 8 1.56 -5.82 8.93
C SER A 8 0.82 -5.56 10.24
N CYS A 9 1.20 -6.20 11.34
CA CYS A 9 0.59 -5.92 12.65
C CYS A 9 0.87 -4.48 13.13
N LYS A 10 2.11 -4.00 13.00
CA LYS A 10 2.44 -2.61 13.37
C LYS A 10 1.75 -1.59 12.45
N VAL A 11 1.67 -1.87 11.15
CA VAL A 11 0.95 -1.01 10.20
C VAL A 11 -0.53 -0.92 10.54
N ALA A 12 -1.20 -2.06 10.78
CA ALA A 12 -2.61 -2.07 11.17
C ALA A 12 -2.86 -1.29 12.48
N LEU A 13 -1.96 -1.40 13.46
CA LEU A 13 -2.06 -0.62 14.69
C LEU A 13 -1.95 0.89 14.45
N ARG A 14 -1.02 1.32 13.57
CA ARG A 14 -0.85 2.73 13.23
C ARG A 14 -2.02 3.27 12.40
N LEU A 15 -2.58 2.49 11.48
CA LEU A 15 -3.82 2.84 10.77
C LEU A 15 -4.96 3.09 11.76
N LEU A 16 -5.22 2.16 12.68
CA LEU A 16 -6.24 2.33 13.72
C LEU A 16 -6.02 3.58 14.58
N ALA A 17 -4.77 3.85 14.97
CA ALA A 17 -4.43 5.02 15.78
C ALA A 17 -4.56 6.36 15.01
N ASN A 18 -4.31 6.35 13.70
CA ASN A 18 -4.46 7.51 12.83
C ASN A 18 -5.93 7.76 12.48
N GLY A 19 -6.64 6.73 12.02
CA GLY A 19 -8.06 6.79 11.66
C GLY A 19 -8.93 7.28 12.81
N ALA A 20 -8.61 6.91 14.06
CA ALA A 20 -9.29 7.43 15.26
C ALA A 20 -9.23 8.96 15.43
N LYS A 21 -8.33 9.65 14.71
CA LYS A 21 -8.15 11.11 14.75
C LYS A 21 -8.73 11.82 13.51
N MET A 22 -9.09 11.06 12.47
CA MET A 22 -9.59 11.63 11.22
C MET A 22 -11.06 12.02 11.32
N GLN A 23 -11.42 13.12 10.65
CA GLN A 23 -12.78 13.67 10.70
C GLN A 23 -13.66 13.13 9.56
N ASP A 24 -13.05 12.73 8.45
CA ASP A 24 -13.77 12.23 7.29
C ASP A 24 -13.19 10.91 6.77
N PHE A 25 -14.03 10.19 6.04
CA PHE A 25 -13.69 8.92 5.43
C PHE A 25 -12.71 9.08 4.26
N ALA A 26 -12.74 10.23 3.57
CA ALA A 26 -11.92 10.44 2.38
C ALA A 26 -10.43 10.59 2.73
N ASP A 27 -10.13 11.24 3.85
CA ASP A 27 -8.83 11.37 4.47
C ASP A 27 -8.28 10.00 4.86
N GLU A 28 -9.11 9.16 5.48
CA GLU A 28 -8.69 7.81 5.87
C GLU A 28 -8.45 6.94 4.64
N MET A 29 -9.33 6.98 3.64
CA MET A 29 -9.12 6.25 2.40
C MET A 29 -7.87 6.70 1.64
N ARG A 30 -7.54 8.00 1.65
CA ARG A 30 -6.28 8.49 1.05
C ARG A 30 -5.06 7.91 1.77
N GLN A 31 -5.08 7.82 3.10
CA GLN A 31 -4.02 7.17 3.86
C GLN A 31 -3.97 5.66 3.62
N GLU A 32 -5.09 4.96 3.76
CA GLU A 32 -5.17 3.51 3.63
C GLU A 32 -4.76 3.05 2.24
N TYR A 33 -5.18 3.77 1.19
CA TYR A 33 -4.78 3.47 -0.19
C TYR A 33 -3.27 3.62 -0.40
N ALA A 34 -2.65 4.69 0.12
CA ALA A 34 -1.21 4.87 0.05
C ALA A 34 -0.47 3.73 0.78
N VAL A 35 -0.92 3.39 2.00
CA VAL A 35 -0.36 2.30 2.80
C VAL A 35 -0.45 0.96 2.08
N VAL A 36 -1.60 0.63 1.50
CA VAL A 36 -1.77 -0.63 0.75
C VAL A 36 -0.89 -0.65 -0.50
N THR A 37 -0.78 0.47 -1.21
CA THR A 37 0.09 0.59 -2.40
C THR A 37 1.54 0.29 -2.07
N HIS A 38 2.04 0.75 -0.92
CA HIS A 38 3.38 0.42 -0.44
C HIS A 38 3.49 -1.02 0.07
N ILE A 39 2.46 -1.54 0.75
CA ILE A 39 2.45 -2.92 1.28
C ILE A 39 2.52 -3.96 0.17
N VAL A 40 1.74 -3.82 -0.90
CA VAL A 40 1.66 -4.84 -1.96
C VAL A 40 2.99 -5.03 -2.71
N GLN A 41 3.90 -4.05 -2.61
CA GLN A 41 5.25 -4.10 -3.17
C GLN A 41 6.27 -4.77 -2.23
N ARG A 42 5.90 -5.09 -0.99
CA ARG A 42 6.80 -5.68 0.02
C ARG A 42 6.88 -7.21 -0.10
N PRO A 43 8.05 -7.82 0.20
CA PRO A 43 8.20 -9.27 0.23
C PRO A 43 7.22 -9.99 1.16
N ASP A 44 6.90 -9.39 2.32
CA ASP A 44 5.97 -9.96 3.30
C ASP A 44 4.55 -10.17 2.74
N PHE A 45 4.09 -9.32 1.82
CA PHE A 45 2.80 -9.52 1.16
C PHE A 45 2.83 -10.77 0.28
N VAL A 46 3.86 -10.87 -0.57
CA VAL A 46 4.07 -12.01 -1.47
C VAL A 46 4.22 -13.32 -0.67
N GLU A 47 4.97 -13.29 0.43
CA GLU A 47 5.15 -14.46 1.29
C GLU A 47 3.83 -14.91 1.94
N GLY A 48 3.00 -13.96 2.36
CA GLY A 48 1.68 -14.28 2.90
C GLY A 48 0.78 -14.93 1.85
N VAL A 49 0.78 -14.40 0.62
CA VAL A 49 0.05 -15.00 -0.51
C VAL A 49 0.59 -16.40 -0.82
N ARG A 50 1.92 -16.58 -0.84
CA ARG A 50 2.56 -17.88 -1.06
C ARG A 50 2.09 -18.90 -0.02
N ALA A 51 2.25 -18.59 1.27
CA ALA A 51 1.97 -19.52 2.36
C ALA A 51 0.49 -19.89 2.51
N VAL A 52 -0.43 -18.97 2.17
CA VAL A 52 -1.87 -19.16 2.39
C VAL A 52 -2.61 -19.58 1.12
N VAL A 53 -2.24 -19.04 -0.04
CA VAL A 53 -3.01 -19.19 -1.29
C VAL A 53 -2.31 -20.11 -2.28
N ILE A 54 -1.01 -19.93 -2.49
CA ILE A 54 -0.26 -20.67 -3.53
C ILE A 54 0.10 -22.07 -3.01
N ASP A 55 1.05 -22.15 -2.10
CA ASP A 55 1.60 -23.40 -1.57
C ASP A 55 0.70 -23.99 -0.48
N LYS A 56 -0.06 -23.13 0.21
CA LYS A 56 -1.00 -23.50 1.29
C LYS A 56 -0.34 -24.26 2.44
N ASP A 57 0.95 -24.03 2.66
CA ASP A 57 1.72 -24.69 3.72
C ASP A 57 1.44 -24.11 5.12
N GLN A 58 0.77 -22.96 5.21
CA GLN A 58 0.51 -22.23 6.47
C GLN A 58 1.81 -21.91 7.25
N ALA A 59 2.96 -21.87 6.57
CA ALA A 59 4.29 -21.71 7.16
C ALA A 59 5.04 -20.50 6.55
N PRO A 60 4.50 -19.28 6.74
CA PRO A 60 5.13 -18.08 6.20
C PRO A 60 6.46 -17.77 6.89
N LYS A 61 7.43 -17.32 6.10
CA LYS A 61 8.77 -16.90 6.53
C LYS A 61 8.85 -15.37 6.51
N TRP A 62 8.29 -14.75 7.54
CA TRP A 62 8.24 -13.30 7.65
C TRP A 62 9.63 -12.67 7.78
N ASP A 63 9.82 -11.54 7.10
CA ASP A 63 11.01 -10.69 7.24
C ASP A 63 10.58 -9.21 7.35
N PRO A 64 10.68 -8.60 8.54
CA PRO A 64 11.30 -9.12 9.76
C PRO A 64 10.47 -10.18 10.50
N ALA A 65 11.14 -11.15 11.11
CA ALA A 65 10.52 -12.27 11.81
C ALA A 65 9.94 -11.91 13.20
N SER A 66 10.30 -10.75 13.76
CA SER A 66 9.80 -10.30 15.07
C SER A 66 9.42 -8.81 15.07
N PRO A 67 8.53 -8.38 15.99
CA PRO A 67 8.15 -6.97 16.11
C PRO A 67 9.32 -6.03 16.37
N GLU A 68 10.34 -6.47 17.10
CA GLU A 68 11.53 -5.68 17.43
C GLU A 68 12.38 -5.39 16.18
N GLY A 69 12.33 -6.27 15.16
CA GLY A 69 13.00 -6.08 13.89
C GLY A 69 12.31 -5.07 12.95
N VAL A 70 11.06 -4.69 13.24
CA VAL A 70 10.34 -3.67 12.45
C VAL A 70 10.77 -2.28 12.92
N SER A 71 11.62 -1.63 12.14
CA SER A 71 12.09 -0.26 12.40
C SER A 71 11.02 0.81 12.14
N ASP A 72 11.15 1.97 12.78
CA ASP A 72 10.27 3.11 12.53
C ASP A 72 10.38 3.58 11.08
N HIS A 73 11.59 3.60 10.50
CA HIS A 73 11.82 3.93 9.10
C HIS A 73 11.02 3.04 8.14
N MET A 74 10.91 1.72 8.41
CA MET A 74 10.07 0.82 7.60
C MET A 74 8.61 1.21 7.64
N ILE A 75 8.10 1.59 8.82
CA ILE A 75 6.72 2.05 8.98
C ILE A 75 6.54 3.41 8.30
N ASP A 76 7.42 4.37 8.50
CA ASP A 76 7.33 5.70 7.90
C ASP A 76 7.36 5.65 6.37
N THR A 77 8.17 4.75 5.80
CA THR A 77 8.16 4.49 4.35
C THR A 77 6.80 4.02 3.86
N ILE A 78 6.13 3.13 4.61
CA ILE A 78 4.80 2.62 4.25
C ILE A 78 3.71 3.69 4.40
N PHE A 79 3.89 4.64 5.31
CA PHE A 79 2.95 5.76 5.52
C PHE A 79 3.29 7.00 4.69
N ALA A 80 4.30 6.94 3.82
CA ALA A 80 4.62 8.05 2.93
C ALA A 80 3.45 8.31 1.97
N PRO A 81 3.05 9.58 1.77
CA PRO A 81 1.99 9.91 0.82
C PRO A 81 2.41 9.52 -0.59
N LEU A 82 1.42 9.14 -1.41
CA LEU A 82 1.63 8.95 -2.84
C LEU A 82 1.75 10.30 -3.56
N PRO A 83 2.40 10.34 -4.74
CA PRO A 83 2.29 11.45 -5.68
C PRO A 83 0.83 11.85 -5.92
N GLU A 84 0.57 13.14 -6.13
CA GLU A 84 -0.80 13.69 -6.25
C GLU A 84 -1.63 13.02 -7.36
N ASP A 85 -0.97 12.61 -8.44
CA ASP A 85 -1.55 11.88 -9.57
C ASP A 85 -1.86 10.40 -9.30
N GLU A 86 -1.28 9.83 -8.24
CA GLU A 86 -1.49 8.45 -7.82
C GLU A 86 -2.37 8.35 -6.56
N GLN A 87 -2.74 9.47 -5.95
CA GLN A 87 -3.58 9.47 -4.76
C GLN A 87 -4.99 8.97 -5.05
N TRP A 88 -5.57 8.27 -4.08
CA TRP A 88 -6.97 7.86 -4.16
C TRP A 88 -7.90 9.08 -4.16
N THR A 89 -8.85 9.07 -5.09
CA THR A 89 -9.94 10.05 -5.14
C THR A 89 -11.28 9.33 -5.01
N PRO A 90 -12.23 9.87 -4.22
CA PRO A 90 -13.59 9.34 -4.19
C PRO A 90 -14.19 9.26 -5.60
N LEU A 91 -14.90 8.17 -5.89
CA LEU A 91 -15.72 8.11 -7.09
C LEU A 91 -16.82 9.16 -6.99
N SER A 92 -16.92 10.01 -8.00
CA SER A 92 -17.96 11.03 -8.06
C SER A 92 -19.31 10.36 -8.39
N ASN A 93 -20.34 10.65 -7.61
CA ASN A 93 -21.67 10.01 -7.71
C ASN A 93 -22.45 10.37 -8.98
N ASP A 94 -21.91 11.28 -9.79
CA ASP A 94 -22.45 11.88 -10.99
C ASP A 94 -22.03 11.16 -12.29
N GLY A 95 -21.48 9.95 -12.18
CA GLY A 95 -21.17 9.11 -13.36
C GLY A 95 -20.00 9.62 -14.21
N GLN A 96 -19.30 10.64 -13.74
CA GLN A 96 -18.06 11.12 -14.36
C GLN A 96 -16.91 10.26 -13.82
N THR A 97 -16.46 9.31 -14.65
CA THR A 97 -15.23 8.55 -14.40
C THR A 97 -14.09 9.52 -14.12
N ALA A 98 -13.40 9.33 -12.98
CA ALA A 98 -12.10 9.94 -12.75
C ALA A 98 -11.25 9.69 -13.99
N LYS A 99 -10.88 10.75 -14.70
CA LYS A 99 -9.97 10.64 -15.84
C LYS A 99 -8.66 10.07 -15.29
N GLY A 100 -8.41 8.80 -15.58
CA GLY A 100 -7.06 8.26 -15.55
C GLY A 100 -6.20 9.24 -16.34
N GLN A 101 -5.17 9.75 -15.68
CA GLN A 101 -4.19 10.60 -16.35
C GLN A 101 -3.55 9.75 -17.44
N SER A 102 -3.99 9.95 -18.68
CA SER A 102 -3.36 9.37 -19.85
C SER A 102 -1.94 9.91 -19.92
N ALA A 103 -0.97 9.06 -19.59
CA ALA A 103 0.40 9.20 -20.05
C ALA A 103 0.45 8.97 -21.57
N GLU A 104 -0.12 9.90 -22.34
CA GLU A 104 0.07 9.99 -23.78
C GLU A 104 0.80 11.29 -24.08
N GLY A 105 2.12 11.18 -24.25
CA GLY A 105 2.95 12.32 -24.63
C GLY A 105 4.42 11.98 -24.72
N GLN A 106 4.84 11.52 -25.91
CA GLN A 106 6.22 11.45 -26.43
C GLN A 106 6.91 10.08 -26.39
N THR A 107 6.32 9.10 -27.06
CA THR A 107 7.10 8.29 -28.02
C THR A 107 6.85 8.88 -29.39
N GLU A 108 7.75 9.74 -29.88
CA GLU A 108 8.00 10.00 -31.31
C GLU A 108 9.05 11.13 -31.47
N ARG A 109 10.35 10.77 -31.39
CA ARG A 109 11.35 11.38 -32.29
C ARG A 109 11.93 10.30 -33.17
N ARG A 110 11.14 10.06 -34.20
CA ARG A 110 11.41 9.39 -35.46
C ARG A 110 12.83 9.70 -35.97
N THR A 111 13.53 8.62 -36.25
CA THR A 111 14.55 8.47 -37.29
C THR A 111 14.22 9.26 -38.57
N SER A 112 15.11 10.19 -38.95
CA SER A 112 15.39 10.50 -40.35
C SER A 112 16.68 11.29 -40.52
N ARG A 113 17.60 10.66 -41.24
CA ARG A 113 18.83 11.15 -41.88
C ARG A 113 20.03 11.43 -41.00
#